data_AF-A0A497N6N0-F1
#
_entry.id   AF-A0A497N6N0-F1
#
_cell.length_a   1.000
_cell.length_b   1.000
_cell.length_c   1.000
_cell.angle_alpha   90.00
_cell.angle_beta   90.00
_cell.angle_gamma   90.00
#
_symmetry.space_group_name_H-M   'P 1'
#
loop_
_entity.id
_entity.type
_entity.pdbx_description
1 polymer ?
#
loop_
_entity_poly.entity_id
_entity_poly.type
_entity_poly.pdbx_seq_one_letter_code
_entity_poly.pdbx_strand_id
1 'polypeptide(L)' 'MIKIERVEWSPENLQSVVVTFRYTIERNGETVEEVSSLEVPLTGNVKQVIVERVKAEVFRRRSQELFSQAKTLEGREIED' A
#
# COMPACT_ATOMS: atom_id res chain seq x y z
N MET A 1 -7.86 7.72 -0.80
CA MET A 1 -8.63 7.00 0.25
C MET A 1 -7.91 5.71 0.66
N ILE A 2 -8.13 5.20 1.88
CA ILE A 2 -7.67 3.87 2.33
C ILE A 2 -8.84 3.20 3.06
N LYS A 3 -9.16 1.95 2.73
CA LYS A 3 -10.23 1.17 3.36
C LYS A 3 -9.73 -0.24 3.64
N ILE A 4 -9.91 -0.72 4.88
CA ILE A 4 -9.65 -2.11 5.24
C ILE A 4 -10.89 -2.92 4.82
N GLU A 5 -10.70 -3.93 3.98
CA GLU A 5 -11.78 -4.77 3.46
C GLU A 5 -11.93 -6.05 4.28
N ARG A 6 -10.82 -6.66 4.68
CA ARG A 6 -10.82 -7.91 5.44
C ARG A 6 -9.60 -8.01 6.35
N VAL A 7 -9.79 -8.62 7.51
CA VAL A 7 -8.73 -9.07 8.41
C VAL A 7 -8.98 -10.54 8.70
N GLU A 8 -8.02 -11.39 8.40
CA GLU A 8 -8.10 -12.85 8.60
C GLU A 8 -6.81 -13.38 9.21
N TRP A 9 -6.87 -14.53 9.86
CA TRP A 9 -5.67 -15.17 10.43
C TRP A 9 -4.71 -15.60 9.32
N SER A 10 -3.41 -15.39 9.51
CA SER A 10 -2.42 -15.90 8.55
C SER A 10 -2.39 -17.43 8.64
N PRO A 11 -2.60 -18.16 7.53
CA PRO A 11 -2.54 -19.62 7.51
C PRO A 11 -1.11 -20.14 7.72
N GLU A 12 -0.11 -19.31 7.40
CA GLU A 12 1.30 -19.66 7.51
C GLU A 12 1.89 -19.26 8.87
N ASN A 13 1.29 -18.29 9.56
CA ASN A 13 1.77 -17.79 10.84
C ASN A 13 0.63 -17.43 11.81
N LEU A 14 0.40 -18.29 12.80
CA LEU A 14 -0.64 -18.11 13.82
C LEU A 14 -0.44 -16.88 14.73
N GLN A 15 0.73 -16.23 14.70
CA GLN A 15 0.99 -14.99 15.43
C GLN A 15 0.78 -13.74 14.57
N SER A 16 0.16 -13.88 13.41
CA SER A 16 -0.10 -12.80 12.47
C SER A 16 -1.52 -12.85 11.90
N VAL A 17 -1.96 -11.69 11.42
CA VAL A 17 -3.16 -11.56 10.59
C VAL A 17 -2.80 -11.03 9.22
N VAL A 18 -3.49 -11.51 8.20
CA VAL A 18 -3.45 -10.94 6.86
C VAL A 18 -4.53 -9.87 6.79
N VAL A 19 -4.10 -8.65 6.49
CA VAL A 19 -4.99 -7.50 6.32
C VAL A 19 -5.07 -7.19 4.85
N THR A 20 -6.26 -7.36 4.26
CA THR A 20 -6.55 -6.95 2.89
C THR A 20 -7.20 -5.59 2.90
N PHE A 21 -6.63 -4.65 2.17
CA PHE A 21 -7.05 -3.27 2.11
C PHE A 21 -7.01 -2.72 0.69
N ARG A 22 -7.81 -1.70 0.49
CA ARG A 22 -8.00 -1.00 -0.76
C ARG A 22 -7.55 0.45 -0.60
N TYR A 23 -6.88 0.99 -1.59
CA TYR A 23 -6.36 2.35 -1.55
C TYR A 23 -6.33 2.96 -2.94
N THR A 24 -6.27 4.29 -2.99
CA THR A 24 -6.13 5.01 -4.26
C THR A 24 -4.70 5.53 -4.45
N ILE A 25 -4.23 5.53 -5.70
CA ILE A 25 -2.98 6.15 -6.15
C ILE A 25 -3.25 7.03 -7.38
N GLU A 26 -2.40 8.03 -7.59
CA GLU A 26 -2.43 8.83 -8.83
C GLU A 26 -1.46 8.21 -9.82
N ARG A 27 -1.96 7.82 -11.00
CA ARG A 27 -1.17 7.28 -12.10
C ARG A 27 -1.50 8.02 -13.39
N ASN A 28 -0.52 8.72 -13.96
CA ASN A 28 -0.68 9.49 -15.21
C ASN A 28 -1.84 10.52 -15.19
N GLY A 29 -2.09 11.15 -14.04
CA GLY A 29 -3.19 12.10 -13.86
C GLY A 29 -4.57 11.47 -13.62
N GLU A 30 -4.65 10.15 -13.49
CA GLU A 30 -5.88 9.43 -13.13
C GLU A 30 -5.77 8.83 -11.72
N THR A 31 -6.84 8.93 -10.94
CA THR A 31 -6.97 8.22 -9.67
C THR A 31 -7.31 6.75 -9.92
N VAL A 32 -6.39 5.85 -9.59
CA VAL A 32 -6.56 4.39 -9.72
C VAL A 32 -6.81 3.77 -8.34
N GLU A 33 -7.75 2.83 -8.26
CA GLU A 33 -8.01 2.04 -7.06
C GLU A 33 -7.23 0.72 -7.11
N GLU A 34 -6.47 0.44 -6.06
CA GLU A 34 -5.60 -0.72 -5.92
C GLU A 34 -6.00 -1.52 -4.67
N VAL A 35 -5.83 -2.84 -4.74
CA VAL A 35 -6.05 -3.76 -3.61
C VAL A 35 -4.73 -4.41 -3.25
N SER A 36 -4.41 -4.46 -1.96
CA SER A 36 -3.22 -5.11 -1.46
C SER A 36 -3.48 -5.80 -0.14
N SER A 37 -2.57 -6.70 0.22
CA SER A 37 -2.61 -7.45 1.47
C SER A 37 -1.27 -7.36 2.16
N LEU A 38 -1.30 -7.24 3.49
CA LEU A 38 -0.11 -7.17 4.33
C LEU A 38 -0.27 -8.11 5.53
N GLU A 39 0.77 -8.88 5.82
CA GLU A 39 0.85 -9.62 7.08
C GLU A 39 1.22 -8.67 8.22
N VAL A 40 0.41 -8.65 9.27
CA VAL A 40 0.60 -7.82 10.45
C VAL A 40 0.71 -8.72 11.68
N PRO A 41 1.81 -8.65 12.44
CA PRO A 41 1.97 -9.47 13.62
C PRO A 41 1.01 -9.02 14.73
N LEU A 42 0.48 -9.99 15.46
CA LEU A 42 -0.41 -9.81 16.60
C LEU A 42 0.38 -9.39 17.83
N THR A 43 0.79 -8.13 17.80
CA THR A 43 1.51 -7.48 18.90
C THR A 43 0.59 -6.48 19.57
N GLY A 44 0.60 -6.43 20.90
CA GLY A 44 -0.08 -5.42 21.72
C GLY A 44 -1.43 -4.95 21.16
N ASN A 45 -1.53 -3.65 20.87
CA ASN A 45 -2.72 -3.06 20.26
C ASN A 45 -2.77 -3.33 18.75
N VAL A 46 -3.25 -4.53 18.39
CA VAL A 46 -3.38 -5.01 17.01
C VAL A 46 -4.09 -4.00 16.10
N LYS A 47 -5.17 -3.36 16.57
CA LYS A 47 -5.92 -2.39 15.77
C LYS A 47 -5.05 -1.20 15.37
N GLN A 48 -4.30 -0.64 16.31
CA GLN A 48 -3.39 0.47 16.04
C GLN A 48 -2.26 0.03 15.10
N VAL A 49 -1.66 -1.12 15.36
CA VAL A 49 -0.56 -1.66 14.54
C VAL A 49 -1.03 -1.89 13.10
N ILE A 50 -2.22 -2.46 12.88
CA ILE A 50 -2.80 -2.64 11.55
C ILE A 50 -2.92 -1.30 10.83
N VAL A 51 -3.49 -0.28 11.49
CA VAL A 51 -3.69 1.04 10.87
C VAL A 51 -2.37 1.69 10.49
N GLU A 52 -1.37 1.64 11.38
CA GLU A 52 -0.04 2.20 11.12
C GLU A 52 0.67 1.48 9.97
N ARG A 53 0.65 0.14 9.97
CA ARG A 53 1.28 -0.70 8.95
C ARG A 53 0.64 -0.51 7.58
N VAL A 54 -0.69 -0.50 7.50
CA VAL A 54 -1.42 -0.25 6.25
C VAL A 54 -1.12 1.15 5.73
N LYS A 55 -1.13 2.18 6.59
CA LYS A 55 -0.79 3.55 6.17
C LYS A 55 0.64 3.65 5.63
N ALA A 56 1.59 3.02 6.32
CA ALA A 56 2.99 3.02 5.91
C ALA A 56 3.18 2.33 4.55
N GLU A 57 2.53 1.18 4.33
CA GLU A 57 2.60 0.47 3.06
C GLU A 57 1.97 1.28 1.92
N VAL A 58 0.79 1.86 2.12
CA VAL A 58 0.15 2.73 1.11
C VAL A 58 1.04 3.94 0.79
N PHE A 59 1.66 4.56 1.80
CA PHE A 59 2.55 5.69 1.60
C PHE A 59 3.80 5.30 0.79
N ARG A 60 4.39 4.13 1.10
CA ARG A 60 5.53 3.58 0.36
C ARG A 60 5.18 3.36 -1.11
N ARG A 61 4.02 2.74 -1.39
CA ARG A 61 3.53 2.49 -2.75
C ARG A 61 3.28 3.78 -3.53
N ARG A 62 2.63 4.77 -2.93
CA ARG A 62 2.43 6.10 -3.54
C ARG A 62 3.75 6.78 -3.86
N SER A 63 4.71 6.73 -2.94
CA SER A 63 6.03 7.32 -3.15
C SER A 63 6.75 6.64 -4.32
N GLN A 64 6.72 5.31 -4.40
CA GLN A 64 7.30 4.55 -5.51
C GLN A 64 6.66 4.90 -6.86
N GLU A 65 5.34 5.05 -6.89
CA GLU A 65 4.60 5.45 -8.11
C GLU A 65 4.99 6.86 -8.56
N LEU A 66 5.09 7.82 -7.64
CA LEU A 66 5.54 9.19 -7.94
C LEU A 66 6.97 9.20 -8.49
N PHE A 67 7.89 8.44 -7.88
CA PHE A 67 9.26 8.31 -8.39
C PHE A 67 9.30 7.66 -9.77
N SER A 68 8.47 6.64 -10.02
CA SER A 68 8.39 6.00 -11.33
C SER A 68 7.93 7.00 -12.40
N GLN A 69 6.93 7.82 -12.12
CA GLN A 69 6.43 8.84 -13.04
C GLN A 69 7.46 9.93 -13.31
N ALA A 70 8.16 10.42 -12.28
CA ALA A 70 9.23 11.39 -12.43
C ALA A 70 10.34 10.86 -13.36
N LYS A 71 10.77 9.61 -13.19
CA LYS A 71 11.75 8.98 -14.06
C LYS A 71 11.28 8.84 -15.51
N THR A 72 9.99 8.57 -15.72
CA THR A 72 9.39 8.53 -17.07
C THR A 72 9.37 9.91 -17.73
N LEU A 73 9.18 10.99 -16.96
CA LEU A 73 9.26 12.36 -17.48
C LEU A 73 10.70 12.76 -17.81
N GLU A 74 11.65 12.52 -16.89
CA GLU A 74 13.07 12.79 -17.14
C GLU A 74 13.61 12.01 -18.35
N GLY A 75 13.16 10.77 -18.55
CA GLY A 75 13.53 9.97 -19.72
C GLY A 75 12.93 10.44 -21.05
N ARG A 76 11.79 11.17 -21.02
CA ARG A 76 11.19 11.77 -22.21
C ARG A 76 11.81 13.11 -22.59
N GLU A 77 12.35 13.87 -21.63
CA GLU A 77 13.00 15.16 -21.91
C GLU A 77 14.42 15.02 -22.51
N ILE A 78 15.00 13.81 -22.58
CA ILE A 78 16.32 13.57 -23.19
C ILE A 78 16.22 13.20 -24.68
N GLU A 79 15.03 12.88 -25.18
CA GLU A 79 14.76 12.63 -26.61
C GLU A 79 13.96 13.80 -27.25
N ASP A 80 14.56 14.99 -27.32
CA ASP A 80 14.20 16.05 -28.29
C ASP A 80 15.46 16.83 -28.72
#